data_AF-A0A3B8RW18-F1
#
_entry.id   AF-A0A3B8RW18-F1
#
_cell.length_a   1.000
_cell.length_b   1.000
_cell.length_c   1.000
_cell.angle_alpha   90.00
_cell.angle_beta   90.00
_cell.angle_gamma   90.00
#
_symmetry.space_group_name_H-M   'P 1'
#
loop_
_entity.id
_entity.type
_entity.pdbx_description
1 polymer ?
#
loop_
_entity_poly.entity_id
_entity_poly.type
_entity_poly.pdbx_seq_one_letter_code
_entity_poly.pdbx_strand_id
1 'polypeptide(L)'
;MGKNINLLGLFSQLDCQSSISRLVEITYKIALAHLRYNHRKFSKIFLIEELTQESVAVSAITPLFCKDSAEQGLPIIKEFNSWQPPIKTEDDALYFLNKIIAGRVEQHISHLFKEQDPFFAKILDSVNYLIKKGGYKKVSYFGKRYIVQSTYDEIKSKVIGQDSF
;
A
#
# COMPACT_ATOMS: atom_id res chain seq x y z
N MET A 1 -19.09 -9.01 15.30
CA MET A 1 -20.30 -8.74 14.50
C MET A 1 -19.98 -7.65 13.49
N GLY A 2 -19.49 -8.03 12.31
CA GLY A 2 -19.18 -7.07 11.24
C GLY A 2 -20.45 -6.67 10.53
N LYS A 3 -20.79 -5.37 10.52
CA LYS A 3 -21.76 -4.87 9.53
C LYS A 3 -21.24 -5.25 8.15
N ASN A 4 -22.04 -5.91 7.33
CA ASN A 4 -21.74 -6.13 5.92
C ASN A 4 -21.50 -4.76 5.29
N ILE A 5 -20.24 -4.40 5.05
CA ILE A 5 -19.87 -3.18 4.36
C ILE A 5 -19.98 -3.52 2.88
N ASN A 6 -20.91 -2.87 2.18
CA ASN A 6 -21.04 -3.00 0.73
C ASN A 6 -20.00 -2.09 0.06
N LEU A 7 -18.76 -2.58 -0.10
CA LEU A 7 -17.66 -1.82 -0.69
C LEU A 7 -17.90 -1.58 -2.17
N LEU A 8 -18.45 -2.55 -2.91
CA LEU A 8 -18.75 -2.40 -4.33
C LEU A 8 -19.76 -1.28 -4.57
N GLY A 9 -20.77 -1.19 -3.70
CA GLY A 9 -21.76 -0.12 -3.70
C GLY A 9 -21.14 1.24 -3.41
N LEU A 10 -20.15 1.33 -2.52
CA LEU A 10 -19.42 2.58 -2.26
C LEU A 10 -18.67 3.05 -3.51
N PHE A 11 -17.99 2.15 -4.23
CA PHE A 11 -17.29 2.48 -5.48
C PHE A 11 -18.24 2.86 -6.62
N SER A 12 -19.47 2.33 -6.60
CA SER A 12 -20.50 2.64 -7.60
C SER A 12 -21.23 3.99 -7.34
N GLN A 13 -21.07 4.59 -6.15
CA GLN A 13 -21.80 5.79 -5.71
C GLN A 13 -20.86 6.93 -5.28
N LEU A 14 -19.71 7.07 -5.94
CA LEU A 14 -18.66 8.03 -5.56
C LEU A 14 -18.96 9.49 -5.93
N ASP A 15 -20.11 9.77 -6.54
CA ASP A 15 -20.62 11.14 -6.72
C ASP A 15 -21.21 11.70 -5.42
N CYS A 16 -21.49 10.83 -4.44
CA CYS A 16 -22.04 11.21 -3.16
C CYS A 16 -20.92 11.42 -2.12
N GLN A 17 -20.92 12.59 -1.47
CA GLN A 17 -19.97 12.91 -0.40
C GLN A 17 -20.00 11.87 0.73
N SER A 18 -21.16 11.31 1.06
CA SER A 18 -21.28 10.31 2.13
C SER A 18 -20.55 8.99 1.80
N SER A 19 -20.60 8.55 0.54
CA SER A 19 -19.86 7.37 0.06
C SER A 19 -18.36 7.59 0.12
N ILE A 20 -17.89 8.78 -0.30
CA ILE A 20 -16.47 9.16 -0.22
C ILE A 20 -16.02 9.18 1.25
N SER A 21 -16.74 9.88 2.13
CA SER A 21 -16.38 9.96 3.55
C SER A 21 -16.30 8.58 4.19
N ARG A 22 -17.19 7.67 3.83
CA ARG A 22 -17.17 6.29 4.34
C ARG A 22 -15.99 5.49 3.80
N LEU A 23 -15.64 5.68 2.52
CA LEU A 23 -14.46 5.04 1.93
C LEU A 23 -13.16 5.57 2.57
N VAL A 24 -13.08 6.87 2.85
CA VAL A 24 -11.98 7.49 3.61
C VAL A 24 -11.87 6.86 5.00
N GLU A 25 -12.98 6.68 5.71
CA GLU A 25 -12.97 6.08 7.05
C GLU A 25 -12.47 4.63 7.03
N ILE A 26 -12.91 3.84 6.05
CA ILE A 26 -12.48 2.44 5.88
C ILE A 26 -10.98 2.38 5.56
N THR A 27 -10.53 3.17 4.58
CA THR A 27 -9.12 3.20 4.17
C THR A 27 -8.20 3.69 5.29
N TYR A 28 -8.64 4.67 6.07
CA TYR A 28 -7.95 5.13 7.28
C TYR A 28 -7.79 4.02 8.32
N LYS A 29 -8.86 3.27 8.62
CA LYS A 29 -8.81 2.14 9.55
C LYS A 29 -7.84 1.05 9.09
N ILE A 30 -7.82 0.75 7.79
CA ILE A 30 -6.87 -0.21 7.19
C ILE A 30 -5.44 0.32 7.32
N ALA A 31 -5.20 1.61 7.03
CA ALA A 31 -3.88 2.23 7.14
C ALA A 31 -3.33 2.16 8.58
N LEU A 32 -4.15 2.50 9.57
CA LEU A 32 -3.81 2.38 10.98
C LEU A 32 -3.47 0.93 11.36
N ALA A 33 -4.24 -0.05 10.89
CA ALA A 33 -3.96 -1.46 11.16
C ALA A 33 -2.57 -1.87 10.64
N HIS A 34 -2.19 -1.45 9.42
CA HIS A 34 -0.88 -1.71 8.87
C HIS A 34 0.26 -1.02 9.63
N LEU A 35 0.05 0.23 10.07
CA LEU A 35 1.02 0.97 10.88
C LEU A 35 1.23 0.31 12.25
N ARG A 36 0.15 -0.09 12.92
CA ARG A 36 0.20 -0.81 14.19
C ARG A 36 0.90 -2.16 14.07
N TYR A 37 0.55 -2.94 13.05
CA TYR A 37 1.16 -4.24 12.79
C TYR A 37 2.68 -4.12 12.57
N ASN A 38 3.12 -3.09 11.84
CA ASN A 38 4.54 -2.88 11.57
C ASN A 38 5.22 -1.91 12.57
N HIS A 39 4.58 -1.57 13.69
CA HIS A 39 5.10 -0.55 14.60
C HIS A 39 6.53 -0.84 15.07
N ARG A 40 6.86 -2.12 15.35
CA ARG A 40 8.22 -2.52 15.75
C ARG A 40 9.29 -2.21 14.70
N LYS A 41 8.94 -2.23 13.41
CA LYS A 41 9.88 -1.94 12.31
C LYS A 41 10.11 -0.44 12.14
N PHE A 42 9.13 0.38 12.51
CA PHE A 42 9.07 1.80 12.17
C PHE A 42 9.05 2.72 13.39
N SER A 43 9.14 2.17 14.60
CA SER A 43 9.06 2.91 15.87
C SER A 43 10.02 4.09 15.94
N LYS A 44 11.22 3.96 15.36
CA LYS A 44 12.22 5.03 15.30
C LYS A 44 11.74 6.28 14.58
N ILE A 45 10.92 6.14 13.53
CA ILE A 45 10.37 7.27 12.77
C ILE A 45 9.48 8.12 13.67
N PHE A 46 8.60 7.48 14.43
CA PHE A 46 7.62 8.15 15.30
C PHE A 46 8.25 8.79 16.54
N LEU A 47 9.47 8.40 16.91
CA LEU A 47 10.17 8.96 18.07
C LEU A 47 10.88 10.29 17.77
N ILE A 48 11.24 10.54 16.50
CA ILE A 48 12.10 11.67 16.13
C ILE A 48 11.28 12.91 15.72
N GLU A 49 10.12 12.72 15.09
CA GLU A 49 9.37 13.81 14.45
C GLU A 49 8.06 14.19 15.16
N GLU A 50 7.81 13.70 16.38
CA GLU A 50 6.49 13.83 17.07
C GLU A 50 5.29 13.39 16.20
N LEU A 51 5.54 12.52 15.22
CA LEU A 51 4.51 12.02 14.34
C LEU A 51 3.65 10.99 15.06
N THR A 52 2.33 11.11 14.90
CA THR A 52 1.37 10.11 15.37
C THR A 52 1.07 9.10 14.28
N GLN A 53 0.64 7.89 14.65
CA GLN A 53 0.22 6.91 13.65
C GLN A 53 -0.98 7.41 12.86
N GLU A 54 -1.83 8.19 13.50
CA GLU A 54 -3.00 8.85 12.93
C GLU A 54 -2.59 9.84 11.84
N SER A 55 -1.61 10.73 12.11
CA SER A 55 -1.15 11.69 11.11
C SER A 55 -0.51 10.99 9.91
N VAL A 56 0.32 9.97 10.16
CA VAL A 56 0.96 9.17 9.11
C VAL A 56 -0.08 8.39 8.31
N ALA A 57 -1.12 7.84 8.93
CA ALA A 57 -2.20 7.16 8.24
C ALA A 57 -2.95 8.10 7.29
N VAL A 58 -3.31 9.30 7.76
CA VAL A 58 -3.98 10.32 6.94
C VAL A 58 -3.10 10.74 5.76
N SER A 59 -1.84 11.09 6.02
CA SER A 59 -0.90 11.49 4.98
C SER A 59 -0.65 10.40 3.95
N ALA A 60 -0.61 9.13 4.36
CA ALA A 60 -0.43 8.01 3.44
C ALA A 60 -1.61 7.81 2.49
N ILE A 61 -2.86 8.01 2.94
CA ILE A 61 -4.06 7.78 2.12
C ILE A 61 -4.52 9.02 1.36
N THR A 62 -4.18 10.23 1.81
CA THR A 62 -4.58 11.51 1.18
C THR A 62 -4.40 11.51 -0.35
N PRO A 63 -3.27 11.04 -0.92
CA PRO A 63 -3.08 11.02 -2.38
C PRO A 63 -4.09 10.17 -3.16
N LEU A 64 -4.81 9.24 -2.51
CA LEU A 64 -5.85 8.44 -3.15
C LEU A 64 -7.16 9.22 -3.37
N PHE A 65 -7.34 10.32 -2.63
CA PHE A 65 -8.56 11.12 -2.59
C PHE A 65 -8.36 12.57 -3.06
N CYS A 66 -7.13 12.97 -3.38
CA CYS A 66 -6.84 14.24 -4.04
C CYS A 66 -6.87 14.06 -5.55
N LYS A 67 -7.66 14.88 -6.26
CA LYS A 67 -7.66 14.92 -7.73
C LYS A 67 -6.33 15.49 -8.21
N ASP A 68 -5.70 14.83 -9.17
CA ASP A 68 -4.61 15.44 -9.92
C ASP A 68 -5.22 16.47 -10.88
N SER A 69 -4.56 17.62 -11.06
CA SER A 69 -5.10 18.75 -11.84
C SER A 69 -5.35 18.42 -13.31
N ALA A 70 -4.79 17.30 -13.81
CA ALA A 70 -4.92 16.83 -15.18
C ALA A 70 -5.94 15.69 -15.38
N GLU A 71 -6.41 15.01 -14.32
CA GLU A 71 -7.24 13.80 -14.46
C GLU A 71 -8.67 14.01 -13.94
N GLN A 72 -9.66 13.54 -14.70
CA GLN A 72 -11.05 13.46 -14.25
C GLN A 72 -11.23 12.22 -13.36
N GLY A 73 -11.27 12.42 -12.05
CA GLY A 73 -11.65 11.37 -11.08
C GLY A 73 -10.71 11.28 -9.88
N LEU A 74 -11.09 10.46 -8.89
CA LEU A 74 -10.23 10.18 -7.74
C LEU A 74 -9.23 9.06 -8.11
N PRO A 75 -7.94 9.15 -7.73
CA PRO A 75 -6.95 8.12 -8.03
C PRO A 75 -7.35 6.71 -7.56
N ILE A 76 -8.04 6.59 -6.43
CA ILE A 76 -8.54 5.29 -5.94
C ILE A 76 -9.51 4.60 -6.91
N ILE A 77 -10.28 5.38 -7.68
CA ILE A 77 -11.23 4.86 -8.68
C ILE A 77 -10.46 4.31 -9.88
N LYS A 78 -9.44 5.05 -10.32
CA LYS A 78 -8.58 4.61 -11.42
C LYS A 78 -7.90 3.29 -11.09
N GLU A 79 -7.35 3.18 -9.88
CA GLU A 79 -6.73 1.94 -9.36
C GLU A 79 -7.74 0.79 -9.26
N PHE A 80 -8.97 1.07 -8.80
CA PHE A 80 -10.03 0.08 -8.71
C PHE A 80 -10.41 -0.47 -10.10
N ASN A 81 -10.59 0.42 -11.07
CA ASN A 81 -11.00 0.07 -12.44
C ASN A 81 -9.89 -0.61 -13.25
N SER A 82 -8.61 -0.31 -12.96
CA SER A 82 -7.46 -0.92 -13.63
C SER A 82 -6.95 -2.20 -12.94
N TRP A 83 -7.52 -2.56 -11.78
CA TRP A 83 -7.06 -3.69 -10.99
C TRP A 83 -7.18 -5.03 -11.74
N GLN A 84 -6.17 -5.88 -11.58
CA GLN A 84 -6.13 -7.22 -12.16
C GLN A 84 -5.82 -8.27 -11.08
N PRO A 85 -6.65 -9.32 -10.95
CA PRO A 85 -7.87 -9.59 -11.71
C PRO A 85 -9.01 -8.61 -11.39
N PRO A 86 -10.02 -8.44 -12.28
CA PRO A 86 -11.13 -7.53 -12.03
C PRO A 86 -11.89 -7.87 -10.74
N ILE A 87 -12.25 -6.83 -10.00
CA ILE A 87 -12.94 -6.95 -8.71
C ILE A 87 -14.41 -7.30 -8.94
N LYS A 88 -14.87 -8.47 -8.46
CA LYS A 88 -16.25 -8.94 -8.67
C LYS A 88 -17.01 -9.18 -7.38
N THR A 89 -16.31 -9.46 -6.29
CA THR A 89 -16.88 -9.78 -4.98
C THR A 89 -16.47 -8.75 -3.93
N GLU A 90 -17.20 -8.73 -2.81
CA GLU A 90 -16.83 -7.91 -1.64
C GLU A 90 -15.46 -8.30 -1.07
N ASP A 91 -15.12 -9.58 -1.11
CA ASP A 91 -13.80 -10.07 -0.68
C ASP A 91 -12.69 -9.57 -1.61
N ASP A 92 -12.93 -9.54 -2.92
CA ASP A 92 -11.98 -8.95 -3.88
C ASP A 92 -11.78 -7.45 -3.61
N ALA A 93 -12.87 -6.72 -3.30
CA ALA A 93 -12.83 -5.30 -3.03
C ALA A 93 -12.08 -5.00 -1.73
N LEU A 94 -12.31 -5.81 -0.70
CA LEU A 94 -11.58 -5.71 0.56
C LEU A 94 -10.11 -6.07 0.37
N TYR A 95 -9.79 -7.11 -0.41
CA TYR A 95 -8.42 -7.49 -0.72
C TYR A 95 -7.69 -6.39 -1.49
N PHE A 96 -8.33 -5.81 -2.51
CA PHE A 96 -7.85 -4.65 -3.25
C PHE A 96 -7.52 -3.49 -2.31
N LEU A 97 -8.45 -3.09 -1.45
CA LEU A 97 -8.25 -1.99 -0.51
C LEU A 97 -7.08 -2.28 0.43
N ASN A 98 -7.01 -3.47 1.03
CA ASN A 98 -5.89 -3.85 1.88
C ASN A 98 -4.55 -3.75 1.12
N LYS A 99 -4.49 -4.21 -0.13
CA LYS A 99 -3.26 -4.17 -0.94
C LYS A 99 -2.83 -2.76 -1.29
N ILE A 100 -3.75 -1.93 -1.81
CA ILE A 100 -3.44 -0.56 -2.19
C ILE A 100 -3.03 0.26 -0.96
N ILE A 101 -3.78 0.15 0.13
CA ILE A 101 -3.50 0.91 1.36
C ILE A 101 -2.19 0.45 2.00
N ALA A 102 -1.90 -0.86 2.05
CA ALA A 102 -0.61 -1.35 2.50
C ALA A 102 0.54 -0.74 1.69
N GLY A 103 0.41 -0.73 0.36
CA GLY A 103 1.40 -0.14 -0.54
C GLY A 103 1.62 1.36 -0.29
N ARG A 104 0.54 2.13 -0.11
CA ARG A 104 0.61 3.57 0.20
C ARG A 104 1.27 3.85 1.56
N VAL A 105 0.93 3.07 2.58
CA VAL A 105 1.56 3.15 3.90
C VAL A 105 3.07 2.85 3.79
N GLU A 106 3.46 1.77 3.12
CA GLU A 106 4.88 1.45 2.92
C GLU A 106 5.64 2.55 2.16
N GLN A 107 5.02 3.13 1.12
CA GLN A 107 5.61 4.22 0.35
C GLN A 107 5.82 5.46 1.21
N HIS A 108 4.80 5.86 1.98
CA HIS A 108 4.88 7.04 2.83
C HIS A 108 5.91 6.86 3.96
N ILE A 109 5.96 5.68 4.58
CA ILE A 109 7.00 5.35 5.57
C ILE A 109 8.40 5.40 4.95
N SER A 110 8.56 4.90 3.73
CA SER A 110 9.84 4.97 3.02
C SER A 110 10.25 6.41 2.73
N HIS A 111 9.29 7.30 2.46
CA HIS A 111 9.53 8.73 2.29
C HIS A 111 10.02 9.37 3.59
N LEU A 112 9.33 9.15 4.71
CA LEU A 112 9.73 9.67 6.02
C LEU A 112 11.15 9.20 6.40
N PHE A 113 11.50 7.94 6.13
CA PHE A 113 12.88 7.47 6.34
C PHE A 113 13.91 8.21 5.48
N LYS A 114 13.57 8.56 4.24
CA LYS A 114 14.48 9.32 3.38
C LYS A 114 14.68 10.75 3.88
N GLU A 115 13.64 11.36 4.43
CA GLU A 115 13.70 12.70 5.02
C GLU A 115 14.56 12.72 6.29
N GLN A 116 14.42 11.69 7.13
CA GLN A 116 15.18 11.56 8.37
C GLN A 116 16.64 11.15 8.15
N ASP A 117 16.93 10.31 7.16
CA ASP A 117 18.27 9.77 6.89
C ASP A 117 18.66 9.95 5.41
N PRO A 118 19.39 11.04 5.09
CA PRO A 118 19.91 11.29 3.74
C PRO A 118 20.88 10.20 3.24
N PHE A 119 21.55 9.48 4.13
CA PHE A 119 22.44 8.39 3.75
C PHE A 119 21.64 7.15 3.34
N PHE A 120 20.60 6.81 4.10
CA PHE A 120 19.60 5.81 3.69
C PHE A 120 19.00 6.14 2.32
N ALA A 121 18.63 7.40 2.08
CA ALA A 121 18.09 7.83 0.80
C ALA A 121 19.06 7.54 -0.37
N LYS A 122 20.33 7.92 -0.22
CA LYS A 122 21.38 7.64 -1.23
C LYS A 122 21.57 6.15 -1.50
N ILE A 123 21.59 5.32 -0.45
CA ILE A 123 21.71 3.86 -0.59
C ILE A 123 20.50 3.32 -1.35
N LEU A 124 19.29 3.68 -0.93
CA LEU A 124 18.06 3.18 -1.53
C LEU A 124 17.97 3.57 -3.01
N ASP A 125 18.34 4.80 -3.35
CA ASP A 125 18.34 5.27 -4.74
C ASP A 125 19.42 4.59 -5.59
N SER A 126 20.61 4.35 -5.02
CA SER A 126 21.66 3.57 -5.69
C SER A 126 21.22 2.13 -5.96
N VAL A 127 20.60 1.48 -4.98
CA VAL A 127 20.04 0.13 -5.14
C VAL A 127 18.95 0.10 -6.21
N ASN A 128 18.02 1.07 -6.19
CA ASN A 128 16.96 1.16 -7.20
C ASN A 128 17.52 1.39 -8.61
N TYR A 129 18.54 2.23 -8.73
CA TYR A 129 19.24 2.47 -10.00
C TYR A 129 19.88 1.17 -10.53
N LEU A 130 20.60 0.43 -9.68
CA LEU A 130 21.24 -0.82 -10.06
C LEU A 130 20.24 -1.92 -10.44
N ILE A 131 19.12 -2.03 -9.72
CA ILE A 131 18.01 -2.94 -10.06
C ILE A 131 17.51 -2.64 -11.48
N LYS A 132 17.21 -1.37 -11.77
CA LYS A 132 16.68 -0.97 -13.08
C LYS A 132 17.71 -1.19 -14.19
N LYS A 133 18.96 -0.76 -13.97
CA LYS A 133 20.06 -0.89 -14.94
C LYS A 133 20.39 -2.35 -15.25
N GLY A 134 20.30 -3.22 -14.25
CA GLY A 134 20.58 -4.65 -14.37
C GLY A 134 19.43 -5.49 -14.91
N GLY A 135 18.29 -4.89 -15.28
CA GLY A 135 17.13 -5.65 -15.77
C GLY A 135 16.49 -6.52 -14.68
N TYR A 136 16.47 -6.04 -13.44
CA TYR A 136 15.82 -6.68 -12.30
C TYR A 136 14.54 -5.94 -11.90
N LYS A 137 13.69 -6.63 -11.12
CA LYS A 137 12.52 -6.04 -10.46
C LYS A 137 12.37 -6.55 -9.03
N LYS A 138 11.58 -5.84 -8.23
CA LYS A 138 11.24 -6.25 -6.87
C LYS A 138 9.92 -7.03 -6.88
N VAL A 139 9.91 -8.22 -6.28
CA VAL A 139 8.70 -9.04 -6.11
C VAL A 139 8.50 -9.34 -4.64
N SER A 140 7.24 -9.38 -4.18
CA SER A 140 6.90 -9.73 -2.81
C SER A 140 6.47 -11.20 -2.73
N TYR A 141 7.04 -11.97 -1.80
CA TYR A 141 6.72 -13.37 -1.57
C TYR A 141 6.77 -13.66 -0.06
N PHE A 142 5.68 -14.20 0.50
CA PHE A 142 5.50 -14.40 1.96
C PHE A 142 5.88 -13.19 2.83
N GLY A 143 5.47 -11.98 2.41
CA GLY A 143 5.73 -10.75 3.15
C GLY A 143 7.19 -10.29 3.15
N LYS A 144 8.06 -10.94 2.36
CA LYS A 144 9.44 -10.52 2.11
C LYS A 144 9.55 -9.99 0.68
N ARG A 145 10.38 -8.96 0.48
CA ARG A 145 10.73 -8.48 -0.85
C ARG A 145 12.00 -9.16 -1.34
N TYR A 146 11.97 -9.58 -2.59
CA TYR A 146 13.09 -10.18 -3.30
C TYR A 146 13.41 -9.34 -4.54
N ILE A 147 14.67 -9.38 -4.97
CA ILE A 147 15.12 -8.83 -6.25
C ILE A 147 15.27 -10.02 -7.20
N VAL A 148 14.52 -10.00 -8.30
CA VAL A 148 14.49 -11.08 -9.31
C VAL A 148 14.77 -10.50 -10.69
N GLN A 149 15.23 -11.31 -11.64
CA GLN A 149 15.33 -10.86 -13.04
C GLN A 149 13.94 -10.46 -13.55
N SER A 150 13.87 -9.44 -14.40
CA SER A 150 12.60 -8.86 -14.86
C SER A 150 11.71 -9.84 -15.61
N THR A 151 12.28 -10.93 -16.15
CA THR A 151 11.58 -12.04 -16.81
C THR A 151 10.74 -12.90 -15.87
N TYR A 152 10.97 -12.85 -14.56
CA TYR A 152 10.21 -13.64 -13.58
C TYR A 152 9.10 -12.80 -12.94
N ASP A 153 7.84 -13.08 -13.28
CA ASP A 153 6.69 -12.38 -12.69
C ASP A 153 6.37 -12.82 -11.26
N GLU A 154 6.73 -14.06 -10.91
CA GLU A 154 6.43 -14.64 -9.60
C GLU A 154 7.49 -15.65 -9.16
N ILE A 155 7.65 -15.79 -7.85
CA ILE A 155 8.54 -16.79 -7.24
C ILE A 155 7.75 -18.11 -7.12
N LYS A 156 7.96 -19.02 -8.07
CA LYS A 156 7.39 -20.38 -8.05
C LYS A 156 8.29 -21.33 -7.24
N SER A 157 8.35 -21.12 -5.94
CA SER A 157 9.02 -22.04 -5.02
C SER A 157 8.00 -23.00 -4.41
N LYS A 158 8.34 -24.29 -4.29
CA LYS A 158 7.55 -25.24 -3.51
C LYS A 158 7.70 -24.86 -2.03
N VAL A 159 6.58 -24.57 -1.36
CA VAL A 159 6.59 -24.39 0.09
C VAL A 159 6.99 -25.72 0.72
N ILE A 160 8.15 -25.75 1.36
CA ILE A 160 8.60 -26.92 2.12
C ILE A 160 7.76 -26.93 3.41
N GLY A 161 6.97 -28.00 3.60
CA GLY A 161 6.20 -28.18 4.82
C GLY A 161 7.12 -28.35 6.03
N GLN A 162 6.66 -27.95 7.22
CA GLN A 162 7.43 -28.12 8.47
C GLN A 162 7.86 -29.57 8.69
N ASP A 163 7.06 -30.54 8.21
CA ASP A 163 7.33 -31.98 8.32
C ASP A 163 8.46 -32.48 7.39
N SER A 164 9.03 -31.60 6.57
CA SER A 164 10.09 -31.92 5.61
C SER A 164 11.46 -31.35 6.00
N PHE A 165 11.61 -30.85 7.22
CA PHE A 165 12.87 -30.40 7.83
C PHE A 165 13.40 -31.39 8.86
#